data_AF-A0A528H7R8-F1
#
_entry.id   AF-A0A528H7R8-F1
#
_cell.length_a   1.000
_cell.length_b   1.000
_cell.length_c   1.000
_cell.angle_alpha   90.00
_cell.angle_beta   90.00
_cell.angle_gamma   90.00
#
_symmetry.space_group_name_H-M   'P 1'
#
loop_
_entity.id
_entity.type
_entity.pdbx_description
1 polymer ?
#
loop_
_entity_poly.entity_id
_entity_poly.type
_entity_poly.pdbx_seq_one_letter_code
_entity_poly.pdbx_strand_id
1 'polypeptide(L)' 'MFTKILVANRGEIACRVIKTARKMGIATVAVYSDADRDAVHVEMADEAVHIGPSPAAQSYLVPERIIAA' A
#
# COMPACT_ATOMS: atom_id res chain seq x y z
N MET A 1 -7.06 -5.99 18.85
CA MET A 1 -5.78 -6.03 18.09
C MET A 1 -6.13 -6.16 16.62
N PHE A 2 -5.46 -5.44 15.72
CA PHE A 2 -5.79 -5.45 14.28
C PHE A 2 -5.35 -6.76 13.62
N THR A 3 -6.19 -7.29 12.73
CA THR A 3 -5.90 -8.50 11.94
C THR A 3 -5.37 -8.16 10.56
N LYS A 4 -5.69 -6.96 10.04
CA LYS A 4 -5.29 -6.48 8.72
C LYS A 4 -5.09 -4.96 8.75
N ILE A 5 -4.08 -4.47 8.03
CA ILE A 5 -3.79 -3.04 7.89
C ILE A 5 -3.54 -2.66 6.43
N LEU A 6 -3.97 -1.45 6.05
CA LEU A 6 -3.63 -0.82 4.78
C LEU A 6 -2.46 0.14 5.00
N VAL A 7 -1.48 0.11 4.10
CA VAL A 7 -0.32 1.00 4.12
C VAL A 7 -0.50 2.10 3.08
N ALA A 8 -0.97 3.27 3.53
CA ALA A 8 -1.19 4.45 2.68
C ALA A 8 0.13 5.18 2.34
N ASN A 9 1.09 4.45 1.77
CA ASN A 9 2.40 4.96 1.35
C ASN A 9 3.02 4.05 0.27
N ARG A 10 4.20 4.40 -0.25
CA ARG A 10 4.92 3.63 -1.30
C ARG A 10 6.40 3.48 -1.01
N GLY A 11 7.10 2.69 -1.83
CA GLY A 11 8.55 2.57 -1.79
C GLY A 11 9.07 1.95 -0.49
N GLU A 12 10.28 2.31 -0.08
CA GLU A 12 10.97 1.69 1.06
C GLU A 12 10.17 1.73 2.37
N ILE A 13 9.48 2.86 2.64
CA ILE A 13 8.73 3.01 3.89
C ILE A 13 7.54 2.04 3.95
N ALA A 14 6.88 1.80 2.82
CA ALA A 14 5.82 0.79 2.75
C ALA A 14 6.39 -0.62 2.99
N CYS A 15 7.51 -0.96 2.35
CA CYS A 15 8.20 -2.23 2.60
C CYS A 15 8.58 -2.42 4.08
N ARG A 16 9.07 -1.36 4.75
CA ARG A 16 9.45 -1.38 6.17
C ARG A 16 8.26 -1.69 7.08
N VAL A 17 7.11 -1.06 6.82
CA VAL A 17 5.88 -1.29 7.59
C VAL A 17 5.36 -2.71 7.33
N ILE A 18 5.27 -3.14 6.06
CA ILE A 18 4.81 -4.49 5.67
C ILE A 18 5.67 -5.57 6.36
N LYS A 19 7.00 -5.41 6.34
CA LYS A 19 7.93 -6.35 6.97
C LYS A 19 7.68 -6.50 8.48
N THR A 20 7.25 -5.44 9.15
CA THR A 20 6.97 -5.46 10.60
C THR A 20 5.59 -6.07 10.87
N ALA A 21 4.57 -5.67 10.10
CA ALA A 21 3.22 -6.23 10.21
C ALA A 21 3.21 -7.75 9.99
N ARG A 22 3.95 -8.23 8.97
CA ARG A 22 4.11 -9.67 8.72
C ARG A 22 4.76 -10.42 9.88
N LYS A 23 5.78 -9.86 10.54
CA LYS A 23 6.38 -10.45 11.75
C LYS A 23 5.41 -10.55 12.93
N MET A 24 4.40 -9.69 12.96
CA MET A 24 3.35 -9.66 13.98
C MET A 24 2.14 -10.52 13.61
N GLY A 25 2.15 -11.19 12.46
CA GLY A 25 1.01 -11.99 11.97
C GLY A 25 -0.17 -11.14 11.51
N ILE A 26 0.06 -9.88 11.11
CA ILE A 26 -0.98 -8.96 10.64
C ILE A 26 -0.95 -8.95 9.10
N ALA A 27 -2.11 -9.17 8.47
CA ALA A 27 -2.27 -9.09 7.02
C ALA A 27 -2.10 -7.66 6.50
N THR A 28 -1.55 -7.51 5.30
CA THR A 28 -1.12 -6.21 4.74
C THR A 28 -1.74 -5.94 3.38
N VAL A 29 -2.22 -4.71 3.21
CA VAL A 29 -2.70 -4.18 1.93
C VAL A 29 -1.78 -3.04 1.49
N ALA A 30 -1.23 -3.13 0.28
CA ALA A 30 -0.54 -2.03 -0.38
C ALA A 30 -1.50 -1.26 -1.29
N VAL A 31 -1.27 0.05 -1.43
CA VAL A 31 -1.89 0.85 -2.49
C VAL A 31 -0.84 1.26 -3.51
N TYR A 32 -1.23 1.34 -4.77
CA TYR A 32 -0.30 1.65 -5.86
C TYR A 32 -0.89 2.55 -6.94
N SER A 33 -0.05 3.42 -7.48
CA SER A 33 -0.31 4.17 -8.71
C SER A 33 0.07 3.35 -9.94
N ASP A 34 -0.32 3.78 -11.15
CA ASP A 34 0.10 3.12 -12.40
C ASP A 34 1.62 2.92 -12.52
N ALA A 35 2.43 3.88 -12.06
CA ALA A 35 3.89 3.77 -12.07
C ALA A 35 4.45 2.79 -11.02
N ASP A 36 3.64 2.43 -10.02
CA ASP A 36 4.03 1.55 -8.92
C ASP A 36 3.51 0.12 -9.08
N ARG A 37 2.87 -0.20 -10.21
CA ARG A 37 2.23 -1.51 -10.45
C ARG A 37 3.13 -2.70 -10.13
N ASP A 38 4.40 -2.59 -10.51
CA ASP A 38 5.42 -3.63 -10.32
C ASP A 38 6.43 -3.26 -9.23
N ALA A 39 6.07 -2.35 -8.31
CA ALA A 39 6.96 -1.91 -7.24
C ALA A 39 7.09 -2.98 -6.14
N VAL A 40 8.25 -3.04 -5.50
CA VAL A 40 8.57 -4.04 -4.47
C VAL A 40 7.55 -4.05 -3.32
N HIS A 41 7.03 -2.88 -2.89
CA HIS A 41 6.04 -2.85 -1.79
C HIS A 41 4.70 -3.47 -2.18
N VAL A 42 4.37 -3.48 -3.47
CA VAL A 42 3.16 -4.11 -4.03
C VAL A 42 3.32 -5.62 -4.01
N GLU A 43 4.44 -6.13 -4.51
CA GLU A 43 4.77 -7.56 -4.47
C GLU A 43 4.90 -8.10 -3.04
N MET A 44 5.37 -7.25 -2.10
CA MET A 44 5.57 -7.65 -0.72
C MET A 44 4.27 -7.78 0.08
N ALA A 45 3.20 -7.06 -0.26
CA ALA A 45 1.95 -7.07 0.49
C ALA A 45 1.12 -8.33 0.20
N ASP A 46 0.19 -8.66 1.10
CA ASP A 46 -0.69 -9.81 0.91
C ASP A 46 -1.82 -9.49 -0.10
N GLU A 47 -2.22 -8.22 -0.17
CA GLU A 47 -3.15 -7.68 -1.16
C GLU A 47 -2.65 -6.32 -1.68
N ALA A 48 -3.09 -5.95 -2.88
CA ALA A 48 -2.75 -4.66 -3.49
C ALA A 48 -3.92 -4.03 -4.24
N VAL A 49 -4.12 -2.72 -4.06
CA VAL A 49 -5.22 -1.97 -4.67
C VAL A 49 -4.69 -0.82 -5.51
N HIS A 50 -5.18 -0.73 -6.76
CA HIS A 50 -4.86 0.37 -7.66
C HIS A 50 -5.62 1.63 -7.27
N ILE A 51 -4.90 2.73 -7.01
CA ILE A 51 -5.47 4.01 -6.58
C ILE A 51 -5.32 5.12 -7.64
N GLY A 52 -4.90 4.77 -8.85
CA GLY A 52 -4.95 5.63 -10.04
C GLY A 52 -3.60 6.06 -10.62
N PRO A 53 -3.55 7.16 -11.38
CA PRO A 53 -2.40 7.46 -12.23
C PRO A 53 -1.14 7.85 -11.45
N SER A 54 0.00 7.80 -12.15
CA SER A 54 1.34 8.00 -11.59
C SER A 54 1.55 9.24 -10.71
N PRO A 55 0.97 10.43 -11.01
CA PRO A 55 1.14 11.60 -10.15
C PRO A 55 0.50 11.40 -8.77
N ALA A 56 1.27 11.56 -7.70
CA ALA A 56 0.78 11.37 -6.33
C ALA A 56 -0.42 12.26 -5.97
N ALA A 57 -0.48 13.49 -6.50
CA ALA A 57 -1.61 14.40 -6.34
C ALA A 57 -2.94 13.84 -6.90
N GLN A 58 -2.86 12.85 -7.79
CA GLN A 58 -4.00 12.17 -8.40
C GLN A 58 -4.14 10.72 -7.92
N SER A 59 -3.32 10.25 -6.98
CA SER A 59 -3.36 8.89 -6.44
C SER A 59 -3.17 8.91 -4.91
N TYR A 60 -1.93 8.84 -4.43
CA TYR A 60 -1.59 8.72 -3.00
C TYR A 60 -2.12 9.87 -2.11
N LEU A 61 -2.33 11.05 -2.69
CA LEU A 61 -2.81 12.23 -1.98
C LEU A 61 -4.31 12.48 -2.18
N VAL A 62 -5.06 11.50 -2.71
CA VAL A 62 -6.52 11.55 -2.85
C VAL A 62 -7.15 10.70 -1.74
N PRO A 63 -7.58 11.31 -0.61
CA PRO A 63 -8.02 10.55 0.57
C PRO A 63 -9.17 9.59 0.28
N GLU A 64 -10.08 9.98 -0.62
CA GLU A 64 -11.25 9.18 -1.00
C GLU A 64 -10.83 7.85 -1.63
N ARG A 65 -9.73 7.85 -2.41
CA ARG A 65 -9.21 6.62 -3.02
C ARG A 65 -8.50 5.72 -2.02
N ILE A 66 -7.87 6.29 -1.00
CA ILE A 66 -7.24 5.52 0.08
C ILE A 66 -8.29 4.88 0.98
N ILE A 67 -9.38 5.58 1.28
CA ILE A 67 -10.49 5.06 2.11
C ILE A 67 -11.29 3.99 1.36
N ALA A 68 -11.43 4.11 0.04
CA ALA A 68 -12.15 3.16 -0.79
C ALA A 68 -11.34 1.89 -1.14
N ALA A 69 -10.03 1.89 -0.90
CA ALA A 69 -9.13 0.77 -1.15
C ALA A 69 -9.20 -0.29 -0.03
#